data_AF-A0A3L7YLF1-F1
#
_entry.id   AF-A0A3L7YLF1-F1
#
_cell.length_a   1.000
_cell.length_b   1.000
_cell.length_c   1.000
_cell.angle_alpha   90.00
_cell.angle_beta   90.00
_cell.angle_gamma   90.00
#
_symmetry.space_group_name_H-M   'P 1'
#
loop_
_entity.id
_entity.type
_entity.pdbx_description
1 polymer ?
#
loop_
_entity_poly.entity_id
_entity_poly.type
_entity_poly.pdbx_seq_one_letter_code
_entity_poly.pdbx_strand_id
1 'polypeptide(L)'
;ILASTGGWALGMRGMMVTIQGEDYMNYAEAKGLPDSRIFFGYAVRNAMLPQTTGLALSLGQLIAGAGLVEVVFGYPGIGSLLGQSITQFDYTTIYGIVFFLIVTLGIVLLVLDLLYPLIDPRINYEQA
;
A
#
# COMPACT_ATOMS: atom_id res chain seq x y z
N ILE A 1 3.33 9.78 5.56
CA ILE A 1 1.98 9.19 5.34
C ILE A 1 0.91 10.27 5.22
N LEU A 2 0.61 11.06 6.26
CA LEU A 2 -0.44 12.09 6.17
C LEU A 2 -0.22 13.12 5.04
N ALA A 3 1.04 13.55 4.82
CA ALA A 3 1.37 14.42 3.69
C ALA A 3 1.30 13.70 2.32
N SER A 4 1.62 12.40 2.27
CA SER A 4 1.60 11.61 1.04
C SER A 4 0.18 11.19 0.62
N THR A 5 -0.77 11.13 1.55
CA THR A 5 -2.20 10.89 1.28
C THR A 5 -2.77 11.91 0.30
N GLY A 6 -2.34 13.17 0.36
CA GLY A 6 -2.74 14.21 -0.62
C GLY A 6 -2.25 13.92 -2.03
N GLY A 7 -1.01 13.43 -2.16
CA GLY A 7 -0.45 12.99 -3.45
C GLY A 7 -1.17 11.77 -4.02
N TRP A 8 -1.56 10.84 -3.16
CA TRP A 8 -2.34 9.66 -3.56
C TRP A 8 -3.74 10.01 -4.02
N ALA A 9 -4.42 10.94 -3.34
CA ALA A 9 -5.72 11.43 -3.75
C ALA A 9 -5.67 12.15 -5.11
N LEU A 10 -4.62 12.95 -5.35
CA LEU A 10 -4.39 13.59 -6.65
C LEU A 10 -4.08 12.57 -7.75
N GLY A 11 -3.25 11.56 -7.45
CA GLY A 11 -2.95 10.46 -8.37
C GLY A 11 -4.20 9.65 -8.72
N MET A 12 -5.05 9.36 -7.74
CA MET A 12 -6.33 8.69 -7.95
C MET A 12 -7.22 9.50 -8.89
N ARG A 13 -7.37 10.81 -8.66
CA ARG A 13 -8.14 11.69 -9.53
C ARG A 13 -7.58 11.73 -10.95
N GLY A 14 -6.26 11.77 -11.12
CA GLY A 14 -5.62 11.71 -12.44
C GLY A 14 -5.98 10.43 -13.20
N MET A 15 -5.88 9.27 -12.53
CA MET A 15 -6.24 7.99 -13.15
C MET A 15 -7.73 7.89 -13.46
N MET A 16 -8.60 8.39 -12.59
CA MET A 16 -10.05 8.45 -12.81
C MET A 16 -10.39 9.22 -14.09
N VAL A 17 -9.68 10.33 -14.36
CA VAL A 17 -9.85 11.11 -15.59
C VAL A 17 -9.40 10.32 -16.83
N THR A 18 -8.34 9.53 -16.73
CA THR A 18 -7.89 8.64 -17.82
C THR A 18 -8.88 7.50 -18.08
N ILE A 19 -9.42 6.91 -17.02
CA ILE A 19 -10.40 5.81 -17.07
C ILE A 19 -11.75 6.27 -17.63
N GLN A 20 -12.14 7.54 -17.38
CA GLN A 20 -13.42 8.08 -17.83
C GLN A 20 -13.60 8.07 -19.36
N GLY A 21 -12.50 8.06 -20.12
CA GLY A 21 -12.51 7.97 -21.58
C GLY A 21 -12.56 6.55 -22.15
N GLU A 22 -12.53 5.50 -21.33
CA GLU A 22 -12.50 4.12 -21.81
C GLU A 22 -13.88 3.62 -22.25
N ASP A 23 -13.90 2.72 -23.24
CA ASP A 23 -15.12 2.23 -23.89
C ASP A 23 -16.11 1.54 -22.93
N TYR A 24 -15.61 0.87 -21.87
CA TYR A 24 -16.50 0.28 -20.86
C TYR A 24 -17.23 1.34 -20.03
N MET A 25 -16.68 2.55 -19.94
CA MET A 25 -17.28 3.65 -19.21
C MET A 25 -18.38 4.32 -20.02
N ASN A 26 -18.10 4.59 -21.29
CA ASN A 26 -19.09 5.05 -22.27
C ASN A 26 -20.22 4.03 -22.45
N TYR A 27 -19.92 2.73 -22.41
CA TYR A 27 -20.94 1.68 -22.48
C TYR A 27 -21.83 1.64 -21.23
N ALA A 28 -21.26 1.85 -20.03
CA ALA A 28 -22.02 1.89 -18.79
C ALA A 28 -22.97 3.11 -18.73
N GLU A 29 -22.52 4.26 -19.25
CA GLU A 29 -23.31 5.48 -19.37
C GLU A 29 -24.43 5.33 -20.42
N ALA A 30 -24.12 4.74 -21.58
CA ALA A 30 -25.11 4.39 -22.61
C ALA A 30 -26.17 3.39 -22.11
N LYS A 31 -25.83 2.58 -21.10
CA LYS A 31 -26.76 1.67 -20.42
C LYS A 31 -27.70 2.37 -19.42
N GLY A 32 -27.49 3.67 -19.16
CA GLY A 32 -28.30 4.47 -18.23
C GLY A 32 -28.09 4.15 -16.75
N LEU A 33 -26.91 3.63 -16.38
CA LEU A 33 -26.57 3.38 -14.98
C LEU A 33 -26.40 4.72 -14.23
N PRO A 34 -26.83 4.82 -12.96
CA PRO A 34 -26.68 6.05 -12.19
C PRO A 34 -25.19 6.40 -11.98
N ASP A 35 -24.82 7.67 -12.09
CA ASP A 35 -23.45 8.18 -12.00
C ASP A 35 -22.70 7.71 -10.76
N SER A 36 -23.38 7.59 -9.62
CA SER A 36 -22.81 7.06 -8.38
C SER A 36 -22.40 5.58 -8.51
N ARG A 37 -23.11 4.79 -9.31
CA ARG A 37 -22.75 3.39 -9.59
C ARG A 37 -21.63 3.26 -10.62
N ILE A 38 -21.55 4.20 -11.56
CA ILE A 38 -20.43 4.31 -12.52
C ILE A 38 -19.15 4.69 -11.78
N PHE A 39 -19.22 5.74 -10.95
CA PHE A 39 -18.10 6.25 -10.18
C PHE A 39 -17.56 5.23 -9.17
N PHE A 40 -18.40 4.73 -8.26
CA PHE A 40 -17.95 3.76 -7.24
C PHE A 40 -17.71 2.36 -7.82
N GLY A 41 -18.49 1.94 -8.83
CA GLY A 41 -18.46 0.57 -9.33
C GLY A 41 -17.36 0.27 -10.34
N TYR A 42 -17.00 1.24 -11.18
CA TYR A 42 -16.07 1.03 -12.30
C TYR A 42 -14.82 1.88 -12.20
N ALA A 43 -14.98 3.18 -11.96
CA ALA A 43 -13.86 4.10 -11.99
C ALA A 43 -13.00 3.98 -10.72
N VAL A 44 -13.60 4.07 -9.52
CA VAL A 44 -12.88 3.91 -8.24
C VAL A 44 -12.22 2.53 -8.14
N ARG A 45 -12.90 1.49 -8.60
CA ARG A 45 -12.42 0.11 -8.59
C ARG A 45 -11.12 -0.08 -9.37
N ASN A 46 -11.00 0.55 -10.55
CA ASN A 46 -9.80 0.45 -11.37
C ASN A 46 -8.64 1.30 -10.79
N ALA A 47 -8.98 2.39 -10.09
CA ALA A 47 -7.99 3.28 -9.48
C ALA A 47 -7.37 2.77 -8.16
N MET A 48 -7.85 1.65 -7.60
CA MET A 48 -7.37 1.09 -6.31
C MET A 48 -6.08 0.26 -6.44
N LEU A 49 -5.85 -0.39 -7.57
CA LEU A 49 -4.67 -1.23 -7.84
C LEU A 49 -3.33 -0.49 -7.57
N PRO A 50 -3.16 0.76 -8.05
CA PRO A 50 -1.93 1.51 -7.81
C PRO A 50 -1.81 2.04 -6.39
N GLN A 51 -2.92 2.19 -5.67
CA GLN A 51 -2.92 2.67 -4.28
C GLN A 51 -2.39 1.61 -3.32
N THR A 52 -2.69 0.34 -3.56
CA THR A 52 -2.13 -0.78 -2.78
C THR A 52 -0.61 -0.81 -2.90
N THR A 53 -0.08 -0.64 -4.12
CA THR A 53 1.37 -0.52 -4.36
C THR A 53 1.96 0.71 -3.68
N GLY A 54 1.25 1.85 -3.74
CA GLY A 54 1.64 3.07 -3.02
C GLY A 54 1.75 2.85 -1.51
N LEU A 55 0.80 2.13 -0.93
CA LEU A 55 0.76 1.78 0.49
C LEU A 55 1.94 0.89 0.87
N ALA A 56 2.21 -0.16 0.11
CA ALA A 56 3.38 -1.02 0.31
C ALA A 56 4.69 -0.22 0.28
N LEU A 57 4.86 0.68 -0.69
CA LEU A 57 6.04 1.55 -0.78
C LEU A 57 6.18 2.48 0.43
N SER A 58 5.07 3.04 0.93
CA SER A 58 5.11 3.91 2.12
C SER A 58 5.45 3.16 3.40
N LEU A 59 5.00 1.92 3.55
CA LEU A 59 5.40 1.06 4.67
C LEU A 59 6.90 0.75 4.62
N GLY A 60 7.45 0.47 3.43
CA GLY A 60 8.89 0.30 3.25
C GLY A 60 9.69 1.55 3.65
N GLN A 61 9.21 2.73 3.26
CA GLN A 61 9.83 4.00 3.65
C GLN A 61 9.76 4.26 5.17
N LEU A 62 8.66 3.87 5.83
CA LEU A 62 8.56 4.00 7.29
C LEU A 62 9.64 3.19 8.00
N ILE A 63 9.89 1.95 7.58
CA ILE A 63 10.90 1.08 8.20
C ILE A 63 12.29 1.67 8.00
N ALA A 64 12.60 2.16 6.79
CA ALA A 64 13.87 2.82 6.51
C ALA A 64 14.06 4.10 7.34
N GLY A 65 12.99 4.90 7.51
CA GLY A 65 13.00 6.12 8.32
C GLY A 65 13.04 5.86 9.83
N ALA A 66 12.45 4.76 10.30
CA ALA A 66 12.42 4.39 11.71
C ALA A 66 13.82 4.20 12.28
N GLY A 67 14.74 3.59 11.53
CA GLY A 67 16.15 3.48 11.96
C GLY A 67 16.82 4.84 12.21
N LEU A 68 16.47 5.86 11.43
CA LEU A 68 17.01 7.21 11.59
C LEU A 68 16.45 7.87 12.86
N VAL A 69 15.15 7.67 13.14
CA VAL A 69 14.52 8.10 14.39
C VAL A 69 15.15 7.41 15.60
N GLU A 70 15.42 6.10 15.52
CA GLU A 70 16.07 5.35 16.61
C GLU A 70 17.45 5.92 16.95
N VAL A 71 18.26 6.28 15.94
CA VAL A 71 19.60 6.87 16.14
C VAL A 71 19.50 8.27 16.74
N VAL A 72 18.60 9.12 16.21
CA VAL A 72 18.48 10.52 16.67
C VAL A 72 17.91 10.61 18.09
N PHE A 73 16.94 9.78 18.43
CA PHE A 73 16.28 9.79 19.74
C PHE A 73 16.94 8.83 20.76
N GLY A 74 17.98 8.09 20.37
CA GLY A 74 18.68 7.14 21.24
C GLY A 74 17.80 6.00 21.75
N TYR A 75 16.73 5.67 21.03
CA TYR A 75 15.79 4.63 21.41
C TYR A 75 16.28 3.28 20.84
N PRO A 76 16.58 2.27 21.69
CA PRO A 76 17.07 0.99 21.22
C PRO A 76 15.96 0.22 20.50
N GLY A 77 16.08 0.14 19.16
CA GLY A 77 15.17 -0.58 18.29
C GLY A 77 15.88 -1.51 17.32
N ILE A 78 15.08 -2.13 16.44
CA ILE A 78 15.55 -3.14 15.49
C ILE A 78 16.52 -2.51 14.46
N GLY A 79 16.32 -1.25 14.07
CA GLY A 79 17.21 -0.54 13.15
C GLY A 79 18.59 -0.25 13.76
N SER A 80 18.62 0.17 15.03
CA SER A 80 19.87 0.40 15.77
C SER A 80 20.64 -0.91 16.00
N LEU A 81 19.94 -2.01 16.29
CA LEU A 81 20.52 -3.35 16.44
C LEU A 81 21.12 -3.84 15.12
N LEU A 82 20.43 -3.60 14.01
CA LEU A 82 20.90 -3.94 12.67
C LEU A 82 22.16 -3.14 12.31
N GLY A 83 22.20 -1.84 12.61
CA GLY A 83 23.38 -1.00 12.40
C GLY A 83 24.60 -1.45 13.21
N GLN A 84 24.39 -1.85 14.46
CA GLN A 84 25.46 -2.42 15.30
C GLN A 84 25.94 -3.77 14.76
N SER A 85 25.03 -4.64 14.33
CA SER A 85 25.35 -5.96 13.78
C SER A 85 26.13 -5.87 12.48
N ILE A 86 25.80 -4.90 11.62
CA ILE A 86 26.58 -4.59 10.40
C ILE A 86 28.00 -4.17 10.76
N THR A 87 28.16 -3.31 11.77
CA THR A 87 29.48 -2.84 12.22
C THR A 87 30.33 -3.97 12.82
N GLN A 88 29.69 -4.92 13.51
CA GLN A 88 30.34 -6.09 14.12
C GLN A 88 30.48 -7.28 13.15
N PHE A 89 30.01 -7.14 11.90
CA PHE A 89 29.96 -8.24 10.91
C PHE A 89 29.27 -9.51 11.43
N ASP A 90 28.28 -9.35 12.32
CA ASP A 90 27.48 -10.47 12.81
C ASP A 90 26.37 -10.80 11.82
N TYR A 91 26.72 -11.65 10.84
CA TYR A 91 25.79 -12.08 9.80
C TYR A 91 24.58 -12.85 10.35
N THR A 92 24.74 -13.60 11.44
CA THR A 92 23.63 -14.37 12.04
C THR A 92 22.54 -13.45 12.53
N THR A 93 22.91 -12.39 13.26
CA THR A 93 21.95 -11.40 13.77
C THR A 93 21.33 -10.59 12.63
N ILE A 94 22.12 -10.19 11.62
CA ILE A 94 21.60 -9.50 10.43
C ILE A 94 20.52 -10.32 9.73
N TYR A 95 20.81 -11.59 9.41
CA TYR A 95 19.84 -12.44 8.73
C TYR A 95 18.60 -12.70 9.59
N GLY A 96 18.75 -12.85 10.90
CA GLY A 96 17.62 -12.99 11.83
C GLY A 96 16.69 -11.77 11.81
N ILE A 97 17.26 -10.57 11.86
CA ILE A 97 16.49 -9.31 11.79
C ILE A 97 15.79 -9.17 10.44
N VAL A 98 16.50 -9.41 9.33
CA VAL A 98 15.94 -9.31 7.98
C VAL A 98 14.80 -10.30 7.79
N PHE A 99 14.95 -11.54 8.27
CA PHE A 99 13.90 -12.54 8.23
C PHE A 99 12.65 -12.08 9.00
N PHE A 100 12.83 -11.56 10.22
CA PHE A 100 11.74 -11.04 11.03
C PHE A 100 11.00 -9.88 10.34
N LEU A 101 11.73 -8.96 9.70
CA LEU A 101 11.16 -7.86 8.91
C LEU A 101 10.32 -8.38 7.74
N ILE A 102 10.84 -9.35 6.99
CA ILE A 102 10.12 -9.94 5.84
C ILE A 102 8.82 -10.61 6.30
N VAL A 103 8.87 -11.42 7.36
CA VAL A 103 7.69 -12.10 7.89
C VAL A 103 6.65 -11.09 8.40
N THR A 104 7.09 -10.09 9.15
CA THR A 104 6.19 -9.05 9.69
C THR A 104 5.54 -8.24 8.57
N LEU A 105 6.31 -7.82 7.57
CA LEU A 105 5.79 -7.13 6.39
C LEU A 105 4.81 -8.00 5.60
N GLY A 106 5.12 -9.28 5.41
CA GLY A 106 4.22 -10.22 4.78
C GLY A 106 2.89 -10.34 5.53
N ILE A 107 2.92 -10.40 6.86
CA ILE A 107 1.72 -10.42 7.70
C ILE A 107 0.94 -9.11 7.56
N VAL A 108 1.59 -7.95 7.59
CA VAL A 108 0.93 -6.65 7.44
C VAL A 108 0.29 -6.51 6.07
N LEU A 109 0.98 -6.90 5.00
CA LEU A 109 0.43 -6.90 3.64
C LEU A 109 -0.74 -7.88 3.52
N LEU A 110 -0.65 -9.07 4.09
CA LEU A 110 -1.75 -10.03 4.12
C LEU A 110 -2.95 -9.48 4.89
N VAL A 111 -2.73 -8.83 6.04
CA VAL A 111 -3.79 -8.18 6.82
C VAL A 111 -4.42 -7.04 6.02
N LEU A 112 -3.63 -6.25 5.29
CA LEU A 112 -4.14 -5.23 4.39
C LEU A 112 -4.98 -5.86 3.28
N ASP A 113 -4.49 -6.88 2.60
CA ASP A 113 -5.21 -7.60 1.56
C ASP A 113 -6.52 -8.24 2.08
N LEU A 114 -6.57 -8.61 3.36
CA LEU A 114 -7.79 -9.10 4.02
C LEU A 114 -8.73 -7.98 4.47
N LEU A 115 -8.21 -6.80 4.83
CA LEU A 115 -8.99 -5.62 5.21
C LEU A 115 -9.52 -4.85 3.99
N TYR A 116 -8.81 -4.85 2.87
CA TYR A 116 -9.24 -4.25 1.61
C TYR A 116 -10.65 -4.71 1.19
N PRO A 117 -11.04 -6.01 1.25
CA PRO A 117 -12.40 -6.47 1.01
C PRO A 117 -13.44 -5.98 2.02
N LEU A 118 -13.01 -5.68 3.25
CA LEU A 118 -13.91 -5.22 4.30
C LEU A 118 -14.24 -3.72 4.15
N ILE A 119 -13.28 -2.95 3.62
CA ILE A 119 -13.42 -1.52 3.32
C ILE A 119 -14.05 -1.32 1.93
N ASP A 120 -13.81 -2.23 0.99
CA ASP A 120 -14.43 -2.27 -0.34
C ASP A 120 -15.12 -3.64 -0.55
N PRO A 121 -16.44 -3.76 -0.37
CA PRO A 121 -17.18 -5.01 -0.21
C PRO A 121 -17.37 -5.81 -1.52
N ARG A 122 -16.34 -5.93 -2.37
CA ARG A 122 -16.41 -6.77 -3.58
C ARG A 122 -15.09 -7.34 -4.13
N ILE A 123 -14.12 -7.68 -3.27
CA ILE A 123 -13.16 -8.78 -3.54
C ILE A 123 -13.75 -10.07 -2.98
N ASN A 124 -14.90 -10.47 -3.52
CA ASN A 124 -15.25 -11.89 -3.49
C ASN A 124 -14.37 -12.56 -4.53
N TYR A 125 -13.56 -13.53 -4.10
CA TYR A 125 -12.87 -14.50 -4.94
C TYR A 125 -13.88 -15.42 -5.65
N GLU A 126 -14.74 -14.84 -6.48
CA GLU A 126 -15.56 -15.51 -7.49
C GLU A 126 -15.27 -14.72 -8.76
N GLN A 127 -14.45 -15.18 -9.70
CA GLN A 127 -14.58 -16.45 -10.40
C GLN A 127 -13.20 -16.86 -10.95
N ALA A 128 -12.73 -18.04 -10.54
CA ALA A 128 -11.86 -18.89 -11.35
C ALA A 128 -12.75 -19.93 -12.05
#